data_AF-A0A1H6K3G3-F1
#
_entry.id   AF-A0A1H6K3G3-F1
#
_cell.length_a   1.000
_cell.length_b   1.000
_cell.length_c   1.000
_cell.angle_alpha   90.00
_cell.angle_beta   90.00
_cell.angle_gamma   90.00
#
_symmetry.space_group_name_H-M   'P 1'
#
loop_
_entity.id
_entity.type
_entity.pdbx_description
1 polymer ?
#
loop_
_entity_poly.entity_id
_entity_poly.type
_entity_poly.pdbx_seq_one_letter_code
_entity_poly.pdbx_strand_id
1 'polypeptide(L)'
;MVLAALTAVSALIAAPIAHAQPRSVMVNTGAGELNVRSAPSANSQKIGSIADNSRVVIVCHSRGDEFSGGPYRLTTNIWNRLDTGGYVTDAMLVTGSNDPVVPRCDAASAPARATGRTSAKNPEEPGSPAWAALAKWHQVSPKKLYPALSGPPREWAASARVSGWTVLTRPEPRSIVVFAPGADGAGHVAWVDTTATRGGGQFIGITEAHKTGDGLIVWSSREVRHEPGMSYILLP
;
A
#
# COMPACT_ATOMS: atom_id res chain seq x y z
N MET A 1 54.18 25.48 -14.59
CA MET A 1 52.97 24.83 -15.12
C MET A 1 52.04 24.58 -13.93
N VAL A 2 51.15 25.53 -13.62
CA VAL A 2 50.24 25.43 -12.46
C VAL A 2 48.88 24.99 -13.01
N LEU A 3 48.47 23.78 -12.66
CA LEU A 3 47.22 23.16 -13.11
C LEU A 3 46.10 23.57 -12.14
N ALA A 4 45.20 24.45 -12.55
CA ALA A 4 44.03 24.84 -11.77
C ALA A 4 42.93 23.77 -11.91
N ALA A 5 42.59 23.10 -10.81
CA ALA A 5 41.50 22.13 -10.76
C ALA A 5 40.15 22.85 -10.64
N LEU A 6 39.29 22.75 -11.66
CA LEU A 6 37.90 23.17 -11.58
C LEU A 6 37.10 22.14 -10.77
N THR A 7 36.67 22.51 -9.57
CA THR A 7 35.64 21.77 -8.83
C THR A 7 34.27 22.07 -9.42
N ALA A 8 33.70 21.12 -10.17
CA ALA A 8 32.30 21.19 -10.60
C ALA A 8 31.38 20.89 -9.41
N VAL A 9 30.62 21.89 -8.97
CA VAL A 9 29.53 21.70 -8.00
C VAL A 9 28.32 21.18 -8.75
N SER A 10 28.09 19.86 -8.69
CA SER A 10 26.87 19.24 -9.21
C SER A 10 25.70 19.58 -8.28
N ALA A 11 24.82 20.49 -8.72
CA ALA A 11 23.53 20.71 -8.08
C ALA A 11 22.63 19.48 -8.30
N LEU A 12 22.28 18.78 -7.22
CA LEU A 12 21.26 17.74 -7.22
C LEU A 12 19.89 18.40 -7.48
N ILE A 13 19.40 18.32 -8.71
CA ILE A 13 18.00 18.61 -9.02
C ILE A 13 17.18 17.48 -8.41
N ALA A 14 16.55 17.72 -7.26
CA ALA A 14 15.54 16.82 -6.74
C ALA A 14 14.35 16.82 -7.72
N ALA A 15 14.16 15.70 -8.43
CA ALA A 15 12.95 15.51 -9.22
C ALA A 15 11.72 15.62 -8.28
N PRO A 16 10.63 16.30 -8.71
CA PRO A 16 9.43 16.34 -7.91
C PRO A 16 8.95 14.91 -7.69
N ILE A 17 8.73 14.55 -6.43
CA ILE A 17 8.11 13.28 -6.04
C ILE A 17 6.75 13.26 -6.74
N ALA A 18 6.49 12.23 -7.55
CA ALA A 18 5.20 12.03 -8.19
C ALA A 18 4.15 11.77 -7.10
N HIS A 19 3.60 12.83 -6.51
CA HIS A 19 2.33 12.75 -5.82
C HIS A 19 1.30 12.31 -6.85
N ALA A 20 0.55 11.25 -6.54
CA ALA A 20 -0.58 10.86 -7.36
C ALA A 20 -1.56 12.05 -7.36
N GLN A 21 -1.60 12.77 -8.50
CA GLN A 21 -2.24 14.07 -8.58
C GLN A 21 -3.77 13.91 -8.54
N PRO A 22 -4.50 14.84 -7.91
CA PRO A 22 -5.93 14.94 -8.10
C PRO A 22 -6.29 14.92 -9.59
N ARG A 23 -7.37 14.24 -9.96
CA ARG A 23 -7.84 14.14 -11.34
C ARG A 23 -9.11 14.97 -11.50
N SER A 24 -9.14 15.82 -12.52
CA SER A 24 -10.40 16.38 -12.99
C SER A 24 -11.09 15.36 -13.90
N VAL A 25 -12.33 15.02 -13.57
CA VAL A 25 -13.18 14.10 -14.33
C VAL A 25 -14.57 14.71 -14.55
N MET A 26 -15.29 14.18 -15.53
CA MET A 26 -16.69 14.55 -15.78
C MET A 26 -17.62 13.64 -14.97
N VAL A 27 -18.70 14.20 -14.45
CA VAL A 27 -19.84 13.43 -13.96
C VAL A 27 -20.71 13.04 -15.15
N ASN A 28 -21.10 11.78 -15.21
CA ASN A 28 -22.12 11.28 -16.12
C ASN A 28 -23.07 10.35 -15.34
N THR A 29 -24.30 10.80 -15.12
CA THR A 29 -25.35 10.01 -14.46
C THR A 29 -26.32 9.37 -15.46
N GLY A 30 -26.26 9.76 -16.74
CA GLY A 30 -27.25 9.43 -17.76
C GLY A 30 -28.54 10.27 -17.66
N ALA A 31 -28.97 10.60 -16.44
CA ALA A 31 -30.00 11.58 -16.14
C ALA A 31 -29.99 11.95 -14.64
N GLY A 32 -30.28 13.21 -14.33
CA GLY A 32 -30.44 13.68 -12.94
C GLY A 32 -29.12 13.94 -12.20
N GLU A 33 -29.21 14.25 -10.92
CA GLU A 33 -28.04 14.63 -10.11
C GLU A 33 -27.31 13.43 -9.49
N LEU A 34 -25.99 13.55 -9.36
CA LEU A 34 -25.15 12.63 -8.60
C LEU A 34 -25.16 13.01 -7.12
N ASN A 35 -25.56 12.08 -6.26
CA ASN A 35 -25.53 12.28 -4.81
C ASN A 35 -24.09 12.23 -4.27
N VAL A 36 -23.70 13.25 -3.51
CA VAL A 36 -22.48 13.24 -2.71
C VAL A 36 -22.78 12.61 -1.35
N ARG A 37 -22.00 11.61 -0.99
CA ARG A 37 -22.20 10.74 0.18
C ARG A 37 -21.17 11.03 1.26
N SER A 38 -21.59 10.94 2.52
CA SER A 38 -20.70 11.13 3.68
C SER A 38 -19.66 10.02 3.85
N ALA A 39 -19.96 8.81 3.36
CA ALA A 39 -19.06 7.66 3.39
C ALA A 39 -19.09 6.89 2.05
N PRO A 40 -18.17 5.93 1.82
CA PRO A 40 -18.13 5.05 0.64
C PRO A 40 -19.34 4.09 0.51
N SER A 41 -20.55 4.61 0.48
CA SER A 41 -21.79 3.83 0.44
C SER A 41 -22.95 4.66 -0.09
N ALA A 42 -23.77 4.04 -0.95
CA ALA A 42 -25.00 4.64 -1.45
C ALA A 42 -26.06 4.82 -0.35
N ASN A 43 -25.93 4.10 0.76
CA ASN A 43 -26.84 4.15 1.90
C ASN A 43 -26.39 5.18 2.96
N SER A 44 -25.19 5.72 2.84
CA SER A 44 -24.72 6.76 3.76
C SER A 44 -25.44 8.10 3.53
N GLN A 45 -25.38 8.98 4.53
CA GLN A 45 -26.05 10.28 4.49
C GLN A 45 -25.64 11.05 3.22
N LYS A 46 -26.65 11.53 2.48
CA LYS A 46 -26.47 12.48 1.38
C LYS A 46 -26.08 13.83 1.99
N ILE A 47 -24.94 14.35 1.59
CA ILE A 47 -24.40 15.63 2.07
C ILE A 47 -24.34 16.69 0.96
N GLY A 48 -24.71 16.32 -0.26
CA GLY A 48 -24.78 17.22 -1.40
C GLY A 48 -25.26 16.52 -2.68
N SER A 49 -25.33 17.31 -3.75
CA SER A 49 -25.66 16.89 -5.11
C SER A 49 -24.68 17.55 -6.08
N ILE A 50 -24.41 16.88 -7.21
CA ILE A 50 -23.69 17.44 -8.35
C ILE A 50 -24.55 17.23 -9.59
N ALA A 51 -24.72 18.28 -10.40
CA ALA A 51 -25.45 18.19 -11.65
C ALA A 51 -24.73 17.28 -12.66
N ASP A 52 -25.49 16.58 -13.49
CA ASP A 52 -24.93 15.83 -14.62
C ASP A 52 -24.08 16.73 -15.53
N ASN A 53 -23.08 16.14 -16.19
CA ASN A 53 -22.11 16.85 -17.03
C ASN A 53 -21.27 17.94 -16.31
N SER A 54 -21.25 17.96 -14.98
CA SER A 54 -20.34 18.81 -14.22
C SER A 54 -18.92 18.25 -14.22
N ARG A 55 -17.92 19.14 -14.10
CA ARG A 55 -16.53 18.75 -13.79
C ARG A 55 -16.32 18.72 -12.28
N VAL A 56 -15.68 17.67 -11.80
CA VAL A 56 -15.29 17.51 -10.39
C VAL A 56 -13.83 17.10 -10.29
N VAL A 57 -13.23 17.37 -9.13
CA VAL A 57 -11.88 16.91 -8.80
C VAL A 57 -11.98 15.76 -7.82
N ILE A 58 -11.47 14.61 -8.21
CA ILE A 58 -11.31 13.45 -7.33
C ILE A 58 -9.88 13.44 -6.79
N VAL A 59 -9.74 13.27 -5.48
CA VAL A 59 -8.44 13.34 -4.79
C VAL A 59 -7.92 11.96 -4.41
N CYS A 60 -8.82 11.01 -4.16
CA CYS A 60 -8.48 9.66 -3.75
C CYS A 60 -9.69 8.73 -3.88
N HIS A 61 -9.47 7.42 -3.81
CA HIS A 61 -10.53 6.42 -3.79
C HIS A 61 -10.56 5.62 -2.48
N SER A 62 -11.72 5.09 -2.16
CA SER A 62 -11.94 4.11 -1.09
C SER A 62 -12.68 2.90 -1.66
N ARG A 63 -12.49 1.74 -1.05
CA ARG A 63 -13.34 0.57 -1.29
C ARG A 63 -14.50 0.64 -0.29
N GLY A 64 -15.72 0.50 -0.78
CA GLY A 64 -16.95 0.67 0.00
C GLY A 64 -18.01 -0.36 -0.35
N ASP A 65 -19.27 -0.01 -0.11
CA ASP A 65 -20.39 -0.85 -0.53
C ASP A 65 -20.41 -0.99 -2.06
N GLU A 66 -20.80 -2.17 -2.53
CA GLU A 66 -20.95 -2.39 -3.96
C GLU A 66 -22.11 -1.56 -4.51
N PHE A 67 -21.85 -0.87 -5.61
CA PHE A 67 -22.83 -0.13 -6.38
C PHE A 67 -22.95 -0.79 -7.75
N SER A 68 -24.18 -1.12 -8.14
CA SER A 68 -24.50 -1.65 -9.47
C SER A 68 -25.45 -0.69 -10.18
N GLY A 69 -25.09 -0.23 -11.37
CA GLY A 69 -25.93 0.64 -12.20
C GLY A 69 -25.15 1.71 -12.96
N GLY A 70 -25.76 2.88 -13.11
CA GLY A 70 -25.20 4.01 -13.84
C GLY A 70 -25.26 3.86 -15.36
N PRO A 71 -24.85 4.91 -16.11
CA PRO A 71 -24.93 4.94 -17.56
C PRO A 71 -24.05 3.89 -18.25
N TYR A 72 -23.06 3.35 -17.54
CA TYR A 72 -22.11 2.36 -18.05
C TYR A 72 -22.46 0.91 -17.70
N ARG A 73 -23.58 0.68 -16.98
CA ARG A 73 -23.97 -0.66 -16.47
C ARG A 73 -22.82 -1.33 -15.70
N LEU A 74 -22.16 -0.56 -14.85
CA LEU A 74 -21.00 -0.99 -14.08
C LEU A 74 -21.42 -1.51 -12.70
N THR A 75 -20.76 -2.57 -12.26
CA THR A 75 -20.74 -2.99 -10.85
C THR A 75 -19.36 -2.67 -10.28
N THR A 76 -19.31 -1.83 -9.25
CA THR A 76 -18.06 -1.37 -8.64
C THR A 76 -18.23 -1.13 -7.15
N ASN A 77 -17.16 -1.37 -6.39
CA ASN A 77 -17.05 -0.95 -4.99
C ASN A 77 -16.07 0.22 -4.83
N ILE A 78 -15.73 0.91 -5.93
CA ILE A 78 -14.86 2.09 -5.93
C ILE A 78 -15.70 3.34 -5.65
N TRP A 79 -15.30 4.06 -4.62
CA TRP A 79 -15.87 5.36 -4.24
C TRP A 79 -14.78 6.41 -4.30
N ASN A 80 -14.95 7.45 -5.10
CA ASN A 80 -13.99 8.53 -5.22
C ASN A 80 -14.34 9.67 -4.27
N ARG A 81 -13.37 10.14 -3.49
CA ARG A 81 -13.50 11.30 -2.62
C ARG A 81 -13.25 12.57 -3.43
N LEU A 82 -14.12 13.56 -3.24
CA LEU A 82 -13.98 14.88 -3.84
C LEU A 82 -12.99 15.74 -3.05
N ASP A 83 -12.37 16.72 -3.71
CA ASP A 83 -11.56 17.75 -3.06
C ASP A 83 -12.39 18.60 -2.08
N THR A 84 -13.65 18.85 -2.42
CA THR A 84 -14.65 19.48 -1.55
C THR A 84 -15.13 18.60 -0.39
N GLY A 85 -14.65 17.35 -0.32
CA GLY A 85 -15.10 16.35 0.65
C GLY A 85 -16.31 15.55 0.18
N GLY A 86 -16.61 14.47 0.91
CA GLY A 86 -17.61 13.49 0.50
C GLY A 86 -17.14 12.52 -0.58
N TYR A 87 -17.98 11.53 -0.87
CA TYR A 87 -17.71 10.42 -1.78
C TYR A 87 -18.77 10.34 -2.87
N VAL A 88 -18.35 9.94 -4.06
CA VAL A 88 -19.22 9.61 -5.20
C VAL A 88 -18.82 8.25 -5.78
N THR A 89 -19.79 7.51 -6.29
CA THR A 89 -19.52 6.20 -6.92
C THR A 89 -18.75 6.38 -8.23
N ASP A 90 -17.77 5.52 -8.48
CA ASP A 90 -17.01 5.50 -9.74
C ASP A 90 -17.88 5.22 -10.96
N ALA A 91 -19.00 4.50 -10.77
CA ALA A 91 -19.96 4.16 -11.83
C ALA A 91 -20.66 5.37 -12.50
N MET A 92 -20.49 6.57 -11.94
CA MET A 92 -21.08 7.82 -12.43
C MET A 92 -20.02 8.84 -12.89
N LEU A 93 -18.77 8.42 -13.03
CA LEU A 93 -17.66 9.28 -13.43
C LEU A 93 -17.05 8.82 -14.76
N VAL A 94 -16.68 9.78 -15.59
CA VAL A 94 -15.91 9.55 -16.82
C VAL A 94 -14.43 9.55 -16.47
N THR A 95 -13.93 8.43 -15.95
CA THR A 95 -12.52 8.25 -15.58
C THR A 95 -11.67 7.66 -16.72
N GLY A 96 -12.31 6.97 -17.66
CA GLY A 96 -11.65 6.19 -18.72
C GLY A 96 -11.07 4.85 -18.25
N SER A 97 -11.44 4.37 -17.06
CA SER A 97 -10.90 3.15 -16.45
C SER A 97 -11.92 2.51 -15.49
N ASN A 98 -11.98 1.16 -15.47
CA ASN A 98 -12.71 0.41 -14.43
C ASN A 98 -11.88 0.21 -13.16
N ASP A 99 -10.58 0.53 -13.22
CA ASP A 99 -9.67 0.57 -12.08
C ASP A 99 -9.52 2.00 -11.53
N PRO A 100 -9.17 2.18 -10.24
CA PRO A 100 -9.00 3.51 -9.65
C PRO A 100 -7.94 4.36 -10.37
N VAL A 101 -8.30 5.61 -10.67
CA VAL A 101 -7.41 6.58 -11.37
C VAL A 101 -6.76 7.61 -10.43
N VAL A 102 -7.03 7.48 -9.14
CA VAL A 102 -6.52 8.28 -8.01
C VAL A 102 -6.02 7.36 -6.90
N PRO A 103 -5.11 7.78 -6.01
CA PRO A 103 -4.57 6.91 -4.95
C PRO A 103 -5.67 6.57 -3.92
N ARG A 104 -5.41 5.65 -2.98
CA ARG A 104 -6.38 5.40 -1.89
C ARG A 104 -6.51 6.63 -0.97
N CYS A 105 -7.66 6.85 -0.34
CA CYS A 105 -7.83 8.00 0.57
C CYS A 105 -6.92 7.93 1.79
N ASP A 106 -6.62 6.72 2.21
CA ASP A 106 -5.67 6.43 3.26
C ASP A 106 -4.22 6.55 2.75
N ALA A 107 -4.01 6.83 1.46
CA ALA A 107 -2.70 7.05 0.87
C ALA A 107 -2.18 8.48 1.13
N ALA A 108 -3.03 9.45 1.42
CA ALA A 108 -2.59 10.74 1.98
C ALA A 108 -2.07 10.59 3.43
N SER A 109 -2.42 9.48 4.10
CA SER A 109 -1.81 8.99 5.35
C SER A 109 -0.87 7.79 5.12
N ALA A 110 -0.61 7.42 3.85
CA ALA A 110 0.36 6.38 3.59
C ALA A 110 1.72 6.95 4.01
N PRO A 111 2.43 6.22 4.87
CA PRO A 111 3.70 6.68 5.36
C PRO A 111 4.69 6.80 4.21
N ALA A 112 5.53 7.83 4.22
CA ALA A 112 6.63 7.94 3.27
C ALA A 112 7.48 6.67 3.31
N ARG A 113 7.73 6.07 2.14
CA ARG A 113 8.45 4.79 2.00
C ARG A 113 9.86 5.06 1.49
N ALA A 114 10.80 5.23 2.42
CA ALA A 114 12.20 5.41 2.12
C ALA A 114 12.80 4.11 1.59
N THR A 115 13.56 4.21 0.49
CA THR A 115 14.37 3.10 -0.02
C THR A 115 15.69 3.06 0.72
N GLY A 116 15.95 1.98 1.42
CA GLY A 116 17.24 1.73 2.07
C GLY A 116 18.23 0.97 1.20
N ARG A 117 19.34 0.53 1.80
CA ARG A 117 20.32 -0.35 1.17
C ARG A 117 19.67 -1.66 0.72
N THR A 118 20.05 -2.11 -0.47
CA THR A 118 19.49 -3.30 -1.12
C THR A 118 20.54 -4.40 -1.27
N SER A 119 20.07 -5.64 -1.40
CA SER A 119 20.83 -6.82 -1.80
C SER A 119 20.29 -7.37 -3.12
N ALA A 120 21.18 -7.89 -3.96
CA ALA A 120 20.81 -8.59 -5.19
C ALA A 120 20.41 -10.05 -4.96
N LYS A 121 20.67 -10.60 -3.77
CA LYS A 121 20.43 -12.00 -3.42
C LYS A 121 19.58 -12.12 -2.16
N ASN A 122 18.75 -13.16 -2.10
CA ASN A 122 18.08 -13.61 -0.89
C ASN A 122 19.07 -14.49 -0.09
N PRO A 123 19.55 -14.05 1.09
CA PRO A 123 20.52 -14.82 1.87
C PRO A 123 19.89 -15.94 2.70
N GLU A 124 18.56 -16.01 2.77
CA GLU A 124 17.84 -16.91 3.66
C GLU A 124 17.67 -18.32 3.08
N GLU A 125 17.46 -19.30 3.96
CA GLU A 125 17.27 -20.69 3.54
C GLU A 125 15.94 -20.87 2.77
N PRO A 126 15.95 -21.46 1.56
CA PRO A 126 14.74 -21.74 0.80
C PRO A 126 13.68 -22.51 1.59
N GLY A 127 12.47 -21.94 1.66
CA GLY A 127 11.35 -22.50 2.41
C GLY A 127 11.25 -22.04 3.87
N SER A 128 12.21 -21.25 4.38
CA SER A 128 12.05 -20.56 5.66
C SER A 128 11.05 -19.38 5.56
N PRO A 129 10.43 -18.96 6.68
CA PRO A 129 9.58 -17.77 6.70
C PRO A 129 10.32 -16.49 6.26
N ALA A 130 11.59 -16.36 6.67
CA ALA A 130 12.48 -15.27 6.28
C ALA A 130 12.70 -15.23 4.77
N TRP A 131 13.03 -16.38 4.17
CA TRP A 131 13.17 -16.51 2.72
C TRP A 131 11.87 -16.18 2.00
N ALA A 132 10.72 -16.65 2.51
CA ALA A 132 9.41 -16.44 1.91
C ALA A 132 9.03 -14.94 1.88
N ALA A 133 9.26 -14.24 2.99
CA ALA A 133 9.01 -12.80 3.10
C ALA A 133 9.87 -12.00 2.10
N LEU A 134 11.16 -12.34 1.97
CA LEU A 134 12.07 -11.73 1.00
C LEU A 134 11.72 -12.09 -0.45
N ALA A 135 11.31 -13.33 -0.72
CA ALA A 135 10.87 -13.77 -2.06
C ALA A 135 9.63 -12.99 -2.51
N LYS A 136 8.64 -12.80 -1.63
CA LYS A 136 7.46 -11.97 -1.90
C LYS A 136 7.84 -10.50 -2.12
N TRP A 137 8.73 -9.95 -1.30
CA TRP A 137 9.26 -8.59 -1.52
C TRP A 137 9.85 -8.45 -2.92
N HIS A 138 10.74 -9.35 -3.33
CA HIS A 138 11.36 -9.30 -4.65
C HIS A 138 10.32 -9.43 -5.77
N GLN A 139 9.37 -10.37 -5.63
CA GLN A 139 8.29 -10.59 -6.59
C GLN A 139 7.49 -9.32 -6.85
N VAL A 140 7.14 -8.56 -5.82
CA VAL A 140 6.27 -7.37 -5.94
C VAL A 140 7.03 -6.05 -6.04
N SER A 141 8.34 -6.03 -5.76
CA SER A 141 9.15 -4.82 -5.93
C SER A 141 9.33 -4.50 -7.42
N PRO A 142 9.31 -3.22 -7.81
CA PRO A 142 9.62 -2.82 -9.18
C PRO A 142 11.06 -3.15 -9.57
N LYS A 143 12.00 -2.99 -8.62
CA LYS A 143 13.44 -3.14 -8.88
C LYS A 143 13.95 -4.58 -8.84
N LYS A 144 13.14 -5.54 -8.40
CA LYS A 144 13.55 -6.95 -8.20
C LYS A 144 14.82 -7.04 -7.33
N LEU A 145 14.82 -6.30 -6.23
CA LEU A 145 15.91 -6.29 -5.24
C LEU A 145 15.34 -6.58 -3.85
N TYR A 146 16.19 -7.12 -2.98
CA TYR A 146 15.85 -7.40 -1.59
C TYR A 146 16.31 -6.24 -0.69
N PRO A 147 15.65 -5.98 0.46
CA PRO A 147 16.22 -5.11 1.47
C PRO A 147 17.48 -5.78 2.06
N ALA A 148 18.56 -5.01 2.25
CA ALA A 148 19.77 -5.52 2.90
C ALA A 148 19.56 -5.56 4.42
N LEU A 149 18.98 -6.67 4.89
CA LEU A 149 18.70 -6.97 6.30
C LEU A 149 19.78 -7.90 6.85
N SER A 150 20.03 -7.79 8.15
CA SER A 150 21.06 -8.53 8.87
C SER A 150 20.54 -9.05 10.21
N GLY A 151 21.09 -10.18 10.66
CA GLY A 151 20.71 -10.81 11.92
C GLY A 151 19.44 -11.68 11.80
N PRO A 152 19.01 -12.31 12.90
CA PRO A 152 17.80 -13.11 12.94
C PRO A 152 16.53 -12.27 12.70
N PRO A 153 15.40 -12.89 12.30
CA PRO A 153 14.16 -12.20 11.95
C PRO A 153 13.70 -11.14 12.95
N ARG A 154 13.82 -11.40 14.26
CA ARG A 154 13.48 -10.43 15.34
C ARG A 154 14.23 -9.09 15.24
N GLU A 155 15.44 -9.09 14.67
CA GLU A 155 16.33 -7.91 14.59
C GLU A 155 16.15 -7.16 13.27
N TRP A 156 15.39 -7.71 12.31
CA TRP A 156 15.23 -7.13 10.98
C TRP A 156 14.64 -5.74 10.99
N ALA A 157 13.74 -5.43 11.92
CA ALA A 157 13.18 -4.08 12.06
C ALA A 157 14.26 -3.05 12.47
N ALA A 158 15.22 -3.44 13.30
CA ALA A 158 16.34 -2.57 13.68
C ALA A 158 17.34 -2.45 12.52
N SER A 159 17.71 -3.58 11.91
CA SER A 159 18.60 -3.62 10.74
C SER A 159 18.05 -2.79 9.57
N ALA A 160 16.75 -2.88 9.29
CA ALA A 160 16.08 -2.12 8.25
C ALA A 160 16.19 -0.60 8.48
N ARG A 161 15.99 -0.14 9.71
CA ARG A 161 16.17 1.29 10.08
C ARG A 161 17.60 1.74 9.85
N VAL A 162 18.59 0.96 10.30
CA VAL A 162 20.02 1.24 10.06
C VAL A 162 20.35 1.27 8.56
N SER A 163 19.70 0.43 7.78
CA SER A 163 19.83 0.40 6.33
C SER A 163 19.04 1.49 5.60
N GLY A 164 18.30 2.36 6.30
CA GLY A 164 17.59 3.50 5.72
C GLY A 164 16.18 3.20 5.20
N TRP A 165 15.60 2.05 5.55
CA TRP A 165 14.23 1.70 5.20
C TRP A 165 13.22 2.34 6.16
N THR A 166 12.06 2.73 5.66
CA THR A 166 10.94 3.10 6.55
C THR A 166 10.46 1.87 7.30
N VAL A 167 10.42 1.98 8.63
CA VAL A 167 9.86 0.95 9.52
C VAL A 167 8.83 1.58 10.43
N LEU A 168 7.64 0.99 10.50
CA LEU A 168 6.55 1.46 11.36
C LEU A 168 6.15 0.42 12.39
N THR A 169 5.41 0.87 13.39
CA THR A 169 4.77 0.04 14.42
C THR A 169 3.29 -0.18 14.17
N ARG A 170 2.73 0.41 13.11
CA ARG A 170 1.33 0.25 12.70
C ARG A 170 1.22 -0.61 11.44
N PRO A 171 0.16 -1.42 11.29
CA PRO A 171 -0.05 -2.26 10.12
C PRO A 171 0.01 -1.49 8.81
N GLU A 172 0.79 -1.99 7.87
CA GLU A 172 0.90 -1.45 6.52
C GLU A 172 0.95 -2.60 5.51
N PRO A 173 0.14 -2.57 4.44
CA PRO A 173 0.28 -3.54 3.36
C PRO A 173 1.58 -3.28 2.60
N ARG A 174 1.99 -4.25 1.77
CA ARG A 174 3.26 -4.18 1.02
C ARG A 174 4.45 -3.96 1.96
N SER A 175 4.53 -4.77 2.99
CA SER A 175 5.59 -4.71 3.99
C SER A 175 6.00 -6.11 4.42
N ILE A 176 7.16 -6.22 5.04
CA ILE A 176 7.51 -7.39 5.84
C ILE A 176 7.12 -7.07 7.28
N VAL A 177 6.25 -7.90 7.87
CA VAL A 177 5.98 -7.83 9.31
C VAL A 177 7.07 -8.60 10.06
N VAL A 178 7.61 -7.98 11.10
CA VAL A 178 8.46 -8.59 12.12
C VAL A 178 7.58 -8.76 13.35
N PHE A 179 7.32 -10.02 13.72
CA PHE A 179 6.57 -10.34 14.92
C PHE A 179 7.43 -10.11 16.17
N ALA A 180 6.78 -9.74 17.28
CA ALA A 180 7.44 -9.67 18.57
C ALA A 180 8.13 -11.03 18.88
N PRO A 181 9.29 -11.04 19.56
CA PRO A 181 10.00 -12.28 19.86
C PRO A 181 9.09 -13.21 20.68
N GLY A 182 8.87 -14.42 20.15
CA GLY A 182 8.22 -15.51 20.87
C GLY A 182 9.15 -16.16 21.89
N ALA A 183 8.67 -17.19 22.58
CA ALA A 183 9.43 -17.91 23.60
C ALA A 183 10.71 -18.60 23.06
N ASP A 184 10.78 -18.87 21.76
CA ASP A 184 11.93 -19.45 21.06
C ASP A 184 13.04 -18.44 20.76
N GLY A 185 12.78 -17.15 20.97
CA GLY A 185 13.74 -16.07 20.79
C GLY A 185 14.15 -15.79 19.35
N ALA A 186 13.90 -16.64 18.34
CA ALA A 186 14.33 -16.44 16.95
C ALA A 186 13.58 -15.29 16.25
N GLY A 187 12.31 -15.09 16.63
CA GLY A 187 11.38 -14.20 15.95
C GLY A 187 10.83 -14.80 14.67
N HIS A 188 9.69 -14.28 14.23
CA HIS A 188 9.01 -14.70 12.99
C HIS A 188 8.83 -13.50 12.07
N VAL A 189 8.79 -13.75 10.76
CA VAL A 189 8.49 -12.73 9.76
C VAL A 189 7.55 -13.28 8.69
N ALA A 190 6.75 -12.40 8.10
CA ALA A 190 5.90 -12.74 6.97
C ALA A 190 5.73 -11.54 6.04
N TRP A 191 5.22 -11.78 4.84
CA TRP A 191 4.81 -10.71 3.92
C TRP A 191 3.38 -10.27 4.22
N VAL A 192 3.12 -8.96 4.26
CA VAL A 192 1.77 -8.39 4.48
C VAL A 192 1.12 -8.05 3.15
N ASP A 193 0.10 -8.81 2.77
CA ASP A 193 -0.70 -8.56 1.56
C ASP A 193 -1.79 -7.52 1.81
N THR A 194 -2.49 -7.59 2.95
CA THR A 194 -3.64 -6.72 3.26
C THR A 194 -3.66 -6.25 4.72
N THR A 195 -4.35 -5.15 4.97
CA THR A 195 -4.65 -4.64 6.32
C THR A 195 -6.14 -4.35 6.43
N ALA A 196 -6.75 -4.65 7.57
CA ALA A 196 -8.16 -4.39 7.85
C ALA A 196 -8.36 -3.85 9.26
N THR A 197 -9.41 -3.05 9.47
CA THR A 197 -9.88 -2.64 10.80
C THR A 197 -11.26 -3.22 11.02
N ARG A 198 -11.44 -3.99 12.10
CA ARG A 198 -12.73 -4.63 12.45
C ARG A 198 -12.92 -4.59 13.97
N GLY A 199 -14.08 -4.16 14.42
CA GLY A 199 -14.43 -4.14 15.86
C GLY A 199 -13.42 -3.39 16.74
N GLY A 200 -12.81 -2.31 16.23
CA GLY A 200 -11.77 -1.54 16.93
C GLY A 200 -10.38 -2.17 16.95
N GLY A 201 -10.19 -3.39 16.42
CA GLY A 201 -8.89 -4.03 16.23
C GLY A 201 -8.35 -3.88 14.81
N GLN A 202 -7.02 -3.94 14.67
CA GLN A 202 -6.36 -4.01 13.37
C GLN A 202 -5.91 -5.44 13.07
N PHE A 203 -6.03 -5.85 11.81
CA PHE A 203 -5.72 -7.18 11.32
C PHE A 203 -4.85 -7.09 10.06
N ILE A 204 -3.97 -8.08 9.88
CA ILE A 204 -3.10 -8.22 8.73
C ILE A 204 -3.36 -9.55 8.03
N GLY A 205 -3.57 -9.52 6.71
CA GLY A 205 -3.51 -10.71 5.88
C GLY A 205 -2.05 -10.95 5.47
N ILE A 206 -1.49 -12.07 5.89
CA ILE A 206 -0.08 -12.41 5.65
C ILE A 206 0.05 -13.60 4.69
N THR A 207 1.15 -13.60 3.93
CA THR A 207 1.64 -14.76 3.19
C THR A 207 2.97 -15.20 3.79
N GLU A 208 3.07 -16.51 4.06
CA GLU A 208 4.27 -17.16 4.59
C GLU A 208 4.48 -18.50 3.87
N ALA A 209 5.69 -19.05 3.97
CA ALA A 209 5.98 -20.39 3.49
C ALA A 209 6.73 -21.18 4.56
N HIS A 210 6.55 -22.49 4.52
CA HIS A 210 7.35 -23.43 5.28
C HIS A 210 7.82 -24.55 4.36
N LYS A 211 8.88 -25.24 4.79
CA LYS A 211 9.39 -26.43 4.14
C LYS A 211 8.81 -27.66 4.82
N THR A 212 8.18 -28.54 4.06
CA THR A 212 7.70 -29.83 4.56
C THR A 212 8.87 -30.81 4.76
N GLY A 213 8.64 -31.91 5.47
CA GLY A 213 9.71 -32.89 5.78
C GLY A 213 10.34 -33.55 4.55
N ASP A 214 9.63 -33.60 3.43
CA ASP A 214 10.08 -34.06 2.10
C ASP A 214 10.73 -32.94 1.26
N GLY A 215 10.88 -31.74 1.82
CA GLY A 215 11.62 -30.63 1.21
C GLY A 215 10.80 -29.73 0.29
N LEU A 216 9.49 -29.96 0.16
CA LEU A 216 8.61 -29.09 -0.63
C LEU A 216 8.37 -27.76 0.09
N ILE A 217 8.36 -26.68 -0.67
CA ILE A 217 8.03 -25.34 -0.16
C ILE A 217 6.53 -25.13 -0.34
N VAL A 218 5.81 -25.06 0.77
CA VAL A 218 4.36 -24.85 0.78
C VAL A 218 4.06 -23.43 1.22
N TRP A 219 3.35 -22.70 0.36
CA TRP A 219 2.87 -21.35 0.63
C TRP A 219 1.50 -21.39 1.29
N SER A 220 1.29 -20.51 2.26
CA SER A 220 0.02 -20.35 2.95
C SER A 220 -0.25 -18.89 3.22
N SER A 221 -1.54 -18.58 3.38
CA SER A 221 -1.99 -17.26 3.80
C SER A 221 -2.92 -17.40 4.99
N ARG A 222 -2.83 -16.48 5.93
CA ARG A 222 -3.74 -16.38 7.07
C ARG A 222 -3.91 -14.95 7.52
N GLU A 223 -4.93 -14.72 8.31
CA GLU A 223 -5.13 -13.44 8.99
C GLU A 223 -4.54 -13.51 10.39
N VAL A 224 -3.86 -12.44 10.81
CA VAL A 224 -3.29 -12.29 12.14
C VAL A 224 -3.74 -10.94 12.70
N ARG A 225 -4.10 -10.91 13.99
CA ARG A 225 -4.39 -9.67 14.70
C ARG A 225 -3.08 -8.91 14.92
N HIS A 226 -3.07 -7.61 14.64
CA HIS A 226 -1.96 -6.75 15.01
C HIS A 226 -1.90 -6.61 16.54
N GLU A 227 -0.70 -6.78 17.10
CA GLU A 227 -0.44 -6.61 18.53
C GLU A 227 0.73 -5.64 18.75
N PRO A 228 0.79 -4.97 19.92
CA PRO A 228 1.96 -4.19 20.31
C PRO A 228 3.26 -4.99 20.19
N GLY A 229 4.30 -4.35 19.66
CA GLY A 229 5.61 -4.98 19.43
C GLY A 229 5.84 -5.49 18.01
N MET A 230 4.79 -5.59 17.17
CA MET A 230 4.97 -5.84 15.74
C MET A 230 5.56 -4.62 15.04
N SER A 231 6.46 -4.87 14.08
CA SER A 231 7.04 -3.84 13.22
C SER A 231 6.85 -4.18 11.74
N TYR A 232 6.76 -3.17 10.89
CA TYR A 232 6.47 -3.31 9.47
C TYR A 232 7.57 -2.61 8.68
N ILE A 233 8.33 -3.35 7.88
CA ILE A 233 9.39 -2.84 7.00
C ILE A 233 8.76 -2.60 5.63
N LEU A 234 8.66 -1.34 5.19
CA LEU A 234 7.82 -0.97 4.05
C LEU A 234 8.56 -1.11 2.73
N LEU A 235 7.96 -1.81 1.78
CA LEU A 235 8.38 -1.77 0.37
C LEU A 235 7.84 -0.50 -0.29
N PRO A 236 8.67 0.36 -0.89
CA PRO A 236 8.25 1.54 -1.65
C PRO A 236 7.34 1.24 -2.86
#